data_AF-A0A1Y3XCW3-F1
#
_entry.id   AF-A0A1Y3XCW3-F1
#
_cell.length_a   1.000
_cell.length_b   1.000
_cell.length_c   1.000
_cell.angle_alpha   90.00
_cell.angle_beta   90.00
_cell.angle_gamma   90.00
#
_symmetry.space_group_name_H-M   'P 1'
#
loop_
_entity.id
_entity.type
_entity.pdbx_description
1 polymer ?
#
loop_
_entity_poly.entity_id
_entity_poly.type
_entity_poly.pdbx_seq_one_letter_code
_entity_poly.pdbx_strand_id
1 'polypeptide(L)'
;MALNANILFELHENELPEYPQFPLTFEKEGHHFEVFRAYTDCLYSAYGTKWNGNAAAYNGSLFVVQDHRIRRLSPLETERLMGFPDHYTDLPKAKKTNRYQSTGNSWAVPVVRWIGNRLIHENRLGINLDSFQFALCARSVRISDTQVFYDFGKDIVPLENGLSLNCSATPENCTFAGMDSIVSPDAPEDIYISPVGCFGIIRRKKERNLKINARLEEVLLSISSQMSPEEIEKRSRVQRRGRFSTPNEAKEAEVQKCAACAGE
;
A
#
# COMPACT_ATOMS: atom_id res chain seq x y z
N MET A 1 -17.35 -15.20 -17.99
CA MET A 1 -18.30 -14.11 -17.68
C MET A 1 -17.68 -12.84 -18.24
N ALA A 2 -18.11 -12.39 -19.42
CA ALA A 2 -17.64 -11.12 -19.95
C ALA A 2 -18.32 -10.02 -19.12
N LEU A 3 -17.53 -9.19 -18.44
CA LEU A 3 -18.06 -7.98 -17.82
C LEU A 3 -18.58 -7.09 -18.96
N ASN A 4 -19.88 -6.82 -18.95
CA ASN A 4 -20.52 -5.92 -19.91
C ASN A 4 -19.92 -4.52 -19.74
N ALA A 5 -19.65 -3.82 -20.85
CA ALA A 5 -19.17 -2.44 -20.85
C ALA A 5 -20.04 -1.51 -19.97
N ASN A 6 -21.33 -1.82 -19.86
CA ASN A 6 -22.31 -1.10 -19.03
C ASN A 6 -22.00 -1.14 -17.52
N ILE A 7 -21.13 -2.05 -17.09
CA ILE A 7 -20.69 -2.18 -15.69
C ILE A 7 -19.40 -1.39 -15.44
N LEU A 8 -18.53 -1.28 -16.46
CA LEU A 8 -17.19 -0.73 -16.33
C LEU A 8 -17.14 0.78 -16.57
N PHE A 9 -18.10 1.32 -17.32
CA PHE A 9 -18.15 2.74 -17.63
C PHE A 9 -19.36 3.42 -16.98
N GLU A 10 -19.25 4.73 -16.80
CA GLU A 10 -20.30 5.59 -16.30
C GLU A 10 -20.41 6.85 -17.16
N LEU A 11 -21.56 7.53 -17.13
CA LEU A 11 -21.70 8.81 -17.80
C LEU A 11 -20.80 9.83 -17.10
N HIS A 12 -20.16 10.67 -17.90
CA HIS A 12 -19.45 11.82 -17.42
C HIS A 12 -20.44 12.95 -17.19
N GLU A 13 -20.66 13.31 -15.93
CA GLU A 13 -21.65 14.31 -15.53
C GLU A 13 -21.00 15.52 -14.87
N ASN A 14 -19.83 15.34 -14.25
CA ASN A 14 -19.15 16.37 -13.46
C ASN A 14 -17.66 16.42 -13.78
N GLU A 15 -17.03 17.56 -13.54
CA GLU A 15 -15.56 17.66 -13.59
C GLU A 15 -14.93 16.64 -12.62
N LEU A 16 -13.98 15.85 -13.13
CA LEU A 16 -13.36 14.80 -12.33
C LEU A 16 -12.51 15.43 -11.22
N PRO A 17 -12.69 14.99 -9.96
CA PRO A 17 -12.00 15.61 -8.84
C PRO A 17 -10.50 15.32 -8.89
N GLU A 18 -9.69 16.35 -8.64
CA GLU A 18 -8.28 16.17 -8.35
C GLU A 18 -8.08 15.56 -6.96
N TYR A 19 -6.99 14.83 -6.77
CA TYR A 19 -6.65 14.27 -5.46
C TYR A 19 -6.37 15.42 -4.47
N PRO A 20 -7.09 15.51 -3.35
CA PRO A 20 -6.96 16.64 -2.43
C PRO A 20 -5.61 16.62 -1.69
N GLN A 21 -5.19 17.79 -1.23
CA GLN A 21 -4.02 17.88 -0.34
C GLN A 21 -4.42 17.51 1.08
N PHE A 22 -3.67 16.60 1.70
CA PHE A 22 -3.80 16.25 3.11
C PHE A 22 -2.60 16.76 3.90
N PRO A 23 -2.79 17.19 5.17
CA PRO A 23 -1.69 17.57 6.03
C PRO A 23 -0.75 16.39 6.24
N LEU A 24 0.56 16.64 6.15
CA LEU A 24 1.60 15.65 6.43
C LEU A 24 1.92 15.52 7.92
N THR A 25 1.43 16.47 8.73
CA THR A 25 1.63 16.51 10.17
C THR A 25 0.30 16.86 10.82
N PHE A 26 -0.09 16.10 11.84
CA PHE A 26 -1.37 16.26 12.51
C PHE A 26 -1.35 15.67 13.92
N GLU A 27 -2.28 16.14 14.76
CA GLU A 27 -2.53 15.60 16.09
C GLU A 27 -3.73 14.67 16.04
N LYS A 28 -3.65 13.51 16.68
CA LYS A 28 -4.77 12.58 16.81
C LYS A 28 -4.75 11.93 18.18
N GLU A 29 -5.84 12.09 18.92
CA GLU A 29 -6.05 11.44 20.22
C GLU A 29 -4.90 11.69 21.22
N GLY A 30 -4.31 12.90 21.17
CA GLY A 30 -3.19 13.30 22.04
C GLY A 30 -1.80 12.86 21.57
N HIS A 31 -1.70 12.27 20.39
CA HIS A 31 -0.45 11.84 19.78
C HIS A 31 -0.11 12.67 18.54
N HIS A 32 1.19 12.97 18.40
CA HIS A 32 1.71 13.69 17.26
C HIS A 32 2.07 12.72 16.14
N PHE A 33 1.55 12.97 14.94
CA PHE A 33 1.83 12.19 13.75
C PHE A 33 2.51 13.00 12.66
N GLU A 34 3.50 12.38 12.01
CA GLU A 34 4.09 12.88 10.77
C GLU A 34 4.19 11.75 9.74
N VAL A 35 3.75 12.02 8.51
CA VAL A 35 3.85 11.15 7.35
C VAL A 35 4.63 11.85 6.24
N PHE A 36 5.26 11.07 5.37
CA PHE A 36 6.13 11.62 4.33
C PHE A 36 5.40 11.86 3.00
N ARG A 37 4.17 11.36 2.90
CA ARG A 37 3.26 11.46 1.75
C ARG A 37 1.82 11.39 2.23
N ALA A 38 0.91 12.06 1.53
CA ALA A 38 -0.52 12.02 1.79
C ALA A 38 -1.17 10.67 1.40
N TYR A 39 -0.46 9.84 0.63
CA TYR A 39 -0.88 8.52 0.17
C TYR A 39 0.24 7.50 0.35
N THR A 40 -0.13 6.23 0.37
CA THR A 40 0.80 5.11 0.48
C THR A 40 1.05 4.45 -0.88
N ASP A 41 2.20 3.78 -1.02
CA ASP A 41 2.37 2.86 -2.16
C ASP A 41 1.51 1.61 -1.98
N CYS A 42 1.40 0.81 -3.04
CA CYS A 42 0.69 -0.47 -3.01
C CYS A 42 1.22 -1.38 -1.89
N LEU A 43 0.30 -1.87 -1.07
CA LEU A 43 0.60 -2.85 -0.03
C LEU A 43 0.84 -4.22 -0.67
N TYR A 44 2.02 -4.78 -0.47
CA TYR A 44 2.40 -6.10 -1.00
C TYR A 44 2.38 -7.15 0.11
N SER A 45 2.12 -8.41 -0.27
CA SER A 45 2.01 -9.54 0.65
C SER A 45 3.23 -9.80 1.54
N ALA A 46 4.43 -9.40 1.08
CA ALA A 46 5.66 -9.50 1.85
C ALA A 46 5.89 -8.30 2.81
N TYR A 47 4.94 -7.38 2.98
CA TYR A 47 5.11 -6.18 3.83
C TYR A 47 5.58 -6.52 5.25
N GLY A 48 5.03 -7.59 5.82
CA GLY A 48 5.43 -8.07 7.14
C GLY A 48 6.92 -8.43 7.26
N THR A 49 7.55 -8.92 6.19
CA THR A 49 8.91 -9.52 6.22
C THR A 49 9.96 -8.73 5.44
N LYS A 50 9.58 -8.00 4.40
CA LYS A 50 10.47 -7.23 3.51
C LYS A 50 10.12 -5.75 3.57
N TRP A 51 10.40 -5.09 4.69
CA TRP A 51 10.04 -3.68 4.90
C TRP A 51 11.20 -2.72 4.67
N ASN A 52 12.43 -3.22 4.60
CA ASN A 52 13.60 -2.39 4.44
C ASN A 52 14.26 -2.65 3.08
N GLY A 53 14.59 -1.60 2.35
CA GLY A 53 15.39 -1.70 1.13
C GLY A 53 14.62 -1.93 -0.17
N ASN A 54 13.33 -1.59 -0.17
CA ASN A 54 12.48 -1.46 -1.36
C ASN A 54 12.17 0.04 -1.62
N ALA A 55 11.48 0.35 -2.72
CA ALA A 55 11.14 1.73 -3.08
C ALA A 55 10.35 2.47 -1.98
N ALA A 56 9.38 1.80 -1.36
CA ALA A 56 8.56 2.37 -0.29
C ALA A 56 9.39 2.78 0.94
N ALA A 57 10.45 2.03 1.26
CA ALA A 57 11.38 2.34 2.34
C ALA A 57 12.22 3.60 2.07
N TYR A 58 12.32 4.05 0.82
CA TYR A 58 13.09 5.23 0.45
C TYR A 58 12.21 6.46 0.16
N ASN A 59 10.98 6.28 -0.26
CA ASN A 59 10.06 7.42 -0.47
C ASN A 59 9.22 7.75 0.78
N GLY A 60 9.20 6.88 1.79
CA GLY A 60 8.51 7.10 3.07
C GLY A 60 7.02 6.77 3.07
N SER A 61 6.49 6.20 1.98
CA SER A 61 5.06 5.94 1.80
C SER A 61 4.47 4.89 2.77
N LEU A 62 5.32 4.12 3.44
CA LEU A 62 4.92 3.07 4.39
C LEU A 62 5.51 3.27 5.79
N PHE A 63 5.96 4.49 6.09
CA PHE A 63 6.43 4.89 7.41
C PHE A 63 5.57 6.01 7.98
N VAL A 64 5.41 5.96 9.30
CA VAL A 64 4.73 6.96 10.10
C VAL A 64 5.65 7.31 11.25
N VAL A 65 5.81 8.59 11.54
CA VAL A 65 6.38 9.07 12.79
C VAL A 65 5.22 9.27 13.75
N GLN A 66 5.33 8.68 14.93
CA GLN A 66 4.42 8.87 16.05
C GLN A 66 5.27 9.23 17.27
N ASP A 67 5.02 10.39 17.86
CA ASP A 67 5.73 10.91 19.05
C ASP A 67 7.26 10.82 18.92
N HIS A 68 7.79 11.35 17.82
CA HIS A 68 9.22 11.37 17.47
C HIS A 68 9.88 10.00 17.24
N ARG A 69 9.08 8.93 17.16
CA ARG A 69 9.55 7.58 16.83
C ARG A 69 9.00 7.17 15.47
N ILE A 70 9.85 6.58 14.63
CA ILE A 70 9.43 6.08 13.32
C ILE A 70 9.00 4.62 13.42
N ARG A 71 7.87 4.30 12.79
CA ARG A 71 7.31 2.95 12.71
C ARG A 71 6.75 2.66 11.33
N ARG A 72 6.49 1.38 11.10
CA ARG A 72 5.71 0.90 9.97
C ARG A 72 4.21 1.10 10.23
N LEU A 73 3.37 0.80 9.24
CA LEU A 73 1.94 0.60 9.44
C LEU A 73 1.69 -0.71 10.19
N SER A 74 0.73 -0.69 11.11
CA SER A 74 0.22 -1.86 11.84
C SER A 74 -0.75 -2.67 10.97
N PRO A 75 -1.09 -3.92 11.35
CA PRO A 75 -2.10 -4.69 10.62
C PRO A 75 -3.46 -3.98 10.52
N LEU A 76 -3.90 -3.33 11.60
CA LEU A 76 -5.12 -2.53 11.64
C LEU A 76 -5.08 -1.39 10.62
N GLU A 77 -3.97 -0.66 10.57
CA GLU A 77 -3.80 0.44 9.63
C GLU A 77 -3.75 -0.06 8.17
N THR A 78 -3.22 -1.27 7.94
CA THR A 78 -3.28 -1.89 6.59
C THR A 78 -4.68 -2.37 6.20
N GLU A 79 -5.53 -2.74 7.18
CA GLU A 79 -6.95 -3.05 6.92
C GLU A 79 -7.68 -1.79 6.48
N ARG A 80 -7.55 -0.70 7.26
CA ARG A 80 -8.12 0.62 6.94
C ARG A 80 -7.66 1.12 5.59
N LEU A 81 -6.36 0.99 5.28
CA LEU A 81 -5.79 1.41 3.99
C LEU A 81 -6.44 0.69 2.80
N MET A 82 -6.73 -0.60 2.96
CA MET A 82 -7.41 -1.40 1.94
C MET A 82 -8.93 -1.24 1.97
N GLY A 83 -9.48 -0.48 2.93
CA GLY A 83 -10.91 -0.23 3.14
C GLY A 83 -11.67 -1.38 3.81
N PHE A 84 -10.96 -2.30 4.48
CA PHE A 84 -11.58 -3.30 5.34
C PHE A 84 -12.09 -2.67 6.64
N PRO A 85 -13.12 -3.26 7.27
CA PRO A 85 -13.46 -2.94 8.66
C PRO A 85 -12.27 -3.17 9.59
N ASP A 86 -12.22 -2.41 10.67
CA ASP A 86 -11.23 -2.60 11.74
C ASP A 86 -11.29 -4.05 12.26
N HIS A 87 -10.12 -4.66 12.46
CA HIS A 87 -9.95 -6.04 12.95
C HIS A 87 -10.46 -7.13 11.99
N TYR A 88 -10.69 -6.82 10.72
CA TYR A 88 -11.18 -7.79 9.73
C TYR A 88 -10.28 -9.03 9.58
N THR A 89 -8.96 -8.87 9.68
CA THR A 89 -8.00 -9.99 9.60
C THR A 89 -7.60 -10.53 10.98
N ASP A 90 -8.18 -10.02 12.06
CA ASP A 90 -7.84 -10.36 13.44
C ASP A 90 -8.54 -11.65 13.91
N LEU A 91 -8.30 -12.73 13.18
CA LEU A 91 -8.92 -14.03 13.44
C LEU A 91 -8.18 -14.82 14.52
N PRO A 92 -8.84 -15.76 15.21
CA PRO A 92 -8.17 -16.65 16.17
C PRO A 92 -6.94 -17.33 15.55
N LYS A 93 -5.81 -17.27 16.24
CA LYS A 93 -4.49 -17.81 15.81
C LYS A 93 -3.84 -17.07 14.63
N ALA A 94 -4.40 -15.94 14.16
CA ALA A 94 -3.76 -15.14 13.13
C ALA A 94 -2.46 -14.51 13.66
N LYS A 95 -1.35 -14.82 12.99
CA LYS A 95 -0.08 -14.13 13.26
C LYS A 95 -0.07 -12.78 12.57
N LYS A 96 0.64 -11.80 13.13
CA LYS A 96 0.87 -10.49 12.52
C LYS A 96 1.31 -10.57 11.05
N THR A 97 2.22 -11.49 10.74
CA THR A 97 2.68 -11.73 9.35
C THR A 97 1.59 -12.22 8.42
N ASN A 98 0.67 -13.06 8.92
CA ASN A 98 -0.46 -13.57 8.14
C ASN A 98 -1.42 -12.43 7.83
N ARG A 99 -1.68 -11.54 8.81
CA ARG A 99 -2.54 -10.36 8.62
C ARG A 99 -2.02 -9.45 7.51
N TYR A 100 -0.73 -9.12 7.52
CA TYR A 100 -0.11 -8.35 6.43
C TYR A 100 -0.15 -9.06 5.07
N GLN A 101 0.03 -10.39 5.06
CA GLN A 101 -0.03 -11.16 3.83
C GLN A 101 -1.46 -11.17 3.25
N SER A 102 -2.47 -11.28 4.12
CA SER A 102 -3.87 -11.23 3.75
C SER A 102 -4.25 -9.87 3.15
N THR A 103 -3.93 -8.76 3.81
CA THR A 103 -4.23 -7.42 3.27
C THR A 103 -3.45 -7.15 1.99
N GLY A 104 -2.16 -7.47 1.93
CA GLY A 104 -1.32 -7.24 0.75
C GLY A 104 -1.56 -8.18 -0.45
N ASN A 105 -2.33 -9.26 -0.29
CA ASN A 105 -2.82 -10.10 -1.40
C ASN A 105 -4.27 -9.76 -1.80
N SER A 106 -4.92 -8.86 -1.07
CA SER A 106 -6.34 -8.57 -1.28
C SER A 106 -6.58 -7.50 -2.33
N TRP A 107 -7.84 -7.27 -2.64
CA TRP A 107 -8.30 -6.15 -3.46
C TRP A 107 -8.72 -5.00 -2.56
N ALA A 108 -8.53 -3.76 -3.04
CA ALA A 108 -9.02 -2.58 -2.35
C ALA A 108 -10.56 -2.63 -2.30
N VAL A 109 -11.12 -2.71 -1.09
CA VAL A 109 -12.55 -2.85 -0.84
C VAL A 109 -13.38 -1.76 -1.54
N PRO A 110 -12.96 -0.47 -1.59
CA PRO A 110 -13.71 0.56 -2.30
C PRO A 110 -13.87 0.27 -3.80
N VAL A 111 -12.84 -0.29 -4.45
CA VAL A 111 -12.87 -0.65 -5.88
C VAL A 111 -13.84 -1.81 -6.12
N VAL A 112 -13.73 -2.87 -5.30
CA VAL A 112 -14.61 -4.04 -5.43
C VAL A 112 -16.06 -3.66 -5.15
N ARG A 113 -16.31 -2.79 -4.15
CA ARG A 113 -17.64 -2.26 -3.84
C ARG A 113 -18.19 -1.45 -5.01
N TRP A 114 -17.38 -0.61 -5.66
CA TRP A 114 -17.79 0.18 -6.82
C TRP A 114 -18.23 -0.70 -8.00
N ILE A 115 -17.48 -1.77 -8.30
CA ILE A 115 -17.85 -2.74 -9.36
C ILE A 115 -19.09 -3.55 -8.93
N GLY A 116 -19.09 -4.08 -7.70
CA GLY A 116 -20.15 -4.92 -7.15
C GLY A 116 -21.50 -4.22 -7.09
N ASN A 117 -21.52 -2.94 -6.71
CA ASN A 117 -22.75 -2.15 -6.71
C ASN A 117 -23.36 -2.06 -8.11
N ARG A 118 -22.55 -1.91 -9.17
CA ARG A 118 -23.04 -1.87 -10.56
C ARG A 118 -23.51 -3.23 -11.08
N LEU A 119 -22.89 -4.31 -10.62
CA LEU A 119 -23.33 -5.67 -10.92
C LEU A 119 -24.70 -5.98 -10.30
N ILE A 120 -24.90 -5.61 -9.03
CA ILE A 120 -26.15 -5.90 -8.30
C ILE A 120 -27.29 -5.01 -8.77
N HIS A 121 -27.01 -3.72 -8.98
CA HIS A 121 -28.05 -2.74 -9.29
C HIS A 121 -28.24 -2.55 -10.80
N GLU A 122 -27.73 -3.48 -11.63
CA GLU A 122 -27.73 -3.48 -13.11
C GLU A 122 -27.87 -2.08 -13.67
N ASN A 123 -26.73 -1.43 -13.90
CA ASN A 123 -26.61 -0.02 -14.24
C ASN A 123 -27.80 0.50 -15.09
N ARG A 124 -28.72 1.23 -14.44
CA ARG A 124 -29.87 1.93 -15.03
C ARG A 124 -29.47 3.01 -16.05
N LEU A 125 -28.18 3.18 -16.33
CA LEU A 125 -27.68 4.14 -17.31
C LEU A 125 -28.16 3.83 -18.73
N GLY A 126 -28.54 2.59 -19.05
CA GLY A 126 -29.08 2.25 -20.36
C GLY A 126 -28.11 2.53 -21.52
N ILE A 127 -26.81 2.68 -21.23
CA ILE A 127 -25.79 2.94 -22.25
C ILE A 127 -25.67 1.67 -23.08
N ASN A 128 -26.38 1.64 -24.19
CA ASN A 128 -26.16 0.64 -25.22
C ASN A 128 -25.13 1.24 -26.19
N LEU A 129 -23.90 0.73 -26.18
CA LEU A 129 -22.85 1.21 -27.09
C LEU A 129 -23.27 1.07 -28.57
N ASP A 130 -24.12 0.10 -28.90
CA ASP A 130 -24.64 -0.05 -30.26
C ASP A 130 -25.55 1.12 -30.66
N SER A 131 -26.21 1.75 -29.68
CA SER A 131 -27.00 2.98 -29.91
C SER A 131 -26.14 4.22 -30.16
N PHE A 132 -24.82 4.14 -29.92
CA PHE A 132 -23.86 5.23 -30.14
C PHE A 132 -22.82 4.88 -31.21
N GLN A 133 -23.09 3.90 -32.07
CA GLN A 133 -22.13 3.41 -33.06
C GLN A 133 -21.58 4.51 -33.98
N PHE A 134 -22.40 5.52 -34.31
CA PHE A 134 -21.96 6.65 -35.11
C PHE A 134 -20.97 7.55 -34.35
N ALA A 135 -21.31 7.99 -33.13
CA ALA A 135 -20.38 8.75 -32.29
C ALA A 135 -19.07 8.00 -31.99
N LEU A 136 -19.14 6.67 -31.88
CA LEU A 136 -17.99 5.82 -31.57
C LEU A 136 -17.24 5.30 -32.80
N CYS A 137 -17.66 5.64 -34.03
CA CYS A 137 -17.12 5.05 -35.25
C CYS A 137 -15.60 5.23 -35.36
N ALA A 138 -15.08 6.43 -35.04
CA ALA A 138 -13.65 6.76 -35.08
C ALA A 138 -12.84 6.04 -34.00
N ARG A 139 -13.50 5.47 -33.00
CA ARG A 139 -12.92 4.71 -31.88
C ARG A 139 -13.23 3.22 -32.00
N SER A 140 -13.75 2.76 -33.13
CA SER A 140 -14.15 1.37 -33.32
C SER A 140 -13.40 0.72 -34.48
N VAL A 141 -13.01 -0.55 -34.30
CA VAL A 141 -12.42 -1.38 -35.35
C VAL A 141 -13.20 -2.69 -35.41
N ARG A 142 -13.76 -3.00 -36.57
CA ARG A 142 -14.43 -4.29 -36.78
C ARG A 142 -13.38 -5.39 -36.92
N ILE A 143 -13.43 -6.38 -36.04
CA ILE A 143 -12.50 -7.52 -36.03
C ILE A 143 -13.07 -8.67 -36.87
N SER A 144 -14.38 -8.90 -36.79
CA SER A 144 -15.08 -9.95 -37.55
C SER A 144 -16.54 -9.57 -37.79
N ASP A 145 -17.32 -10.47 -38.38
CA ASP A 145 -18.74 -10.25 -38.65
C ASP A 145 -19.55 -10.00 -37.36
N THR A 146 -19.10 -10.54 -36.22
CA THR A 146 -19.80 -10.48 -34.93
C THR A 146 -19.05 -9.72 -33.84
N GLN A 147 -17.85 -9.19 -34.13
CA GLN A 147 -16.99 -8.57 -33.11
C GLN A 147 -16.51 -7.18 -33.55
N VAL A 148 -16.70 -6.23 -32.64
CA VAL A 148 -16.20 -4.85 -32.75
C VAL A 148 -15.35 -4.56 -31.52
N PHE A 149 -14.17 -4.00 -31.73
CA PHE A 149 -13.31 -3.47 -30.69
C PHE A 149 -13.51 -1.97 -30.58
N TYR A 150 -13.73 -1.46 -29.37
CA TYR A 150 -13.81 -0.04 -29.07
C TYR A 150 -12.57 0.39 -28.28
N ASP A 151 -11.85 1.40 -28.76
CA ASP A 151 -10.75 2.05 -28.07
C ASP A 151 -11.22 3.33 -27.38
N PHE A 152 -11.51 3.21 -26.09
CA PHE A 152 -11.92 4.34 -25.28
C PHE A 152 -10.74 5.11 -24.66
N GLY A 153 -9.51 4.60 -24.75
CA GLY A 153 -8.35 5.23 -24.13
C GLY A 153 -8.50 5.39 -22.61
N LYS A 154 -8.07 6.54 -22.07
CA LYS A 154 -8.18 6.89 -20.64
C LYS A 154 -8.92 8.23 -20.43
N ASP A 155 -9.72 8.62 -21.43
CA ASP A 155 -10.25 9.97 -21.54
C ASP A 155 -11.76 9.99 -21.30
N ILE A 156 -12.29 11.21 -21.27
CA ILE A 156 -13.72 11.43 -21.45
C ILE A 156 -14.05 11.25 -22.95
N VAL A 157 -14.97 10.34 -23.24
CA VAL A 157 -15.37 10.00 -24.61
C VAL A 157 -16.72 10.65 -24.91
N PRO A 158 -16.78 11.66 -25.79
CA PRO A 158 -18.06 12.26 -26.17
C PRO A 158 -18.93 11.24 -26.90
N LEU A 159 -20.21 11.23 -26.55
CA LEU A 159 -21.28 10.49 -27.21
C LEU A 159 -22.20 11.48 -27.95
N GLU A 160 -23.46 11.09 -28.19
CA GLU A 160 -24.48 11.95 -28.82
C GLU A 160 -25.29 12.74 -27.78
N ASN A 161 -26.01 13.77 -28.23
CA ASN A 161 -26.93 14.58 -27.40
C ASN A 161 -26.29 15.25 -26.18
N GLY A 162 -24.99 15.56 -26.25
CA GLY A 162 -24.25 16.18 -25.14
C GLY A 162 -23.86 15.19 -24.03
N LEU A 163 -24.11 13.88 -24.21
CA LEU A 163 -23.63 12.86 -23.31
C LEU A 163 -22.14 12.61 -23.52
N SER A 164 -21.45 12.20 -22.46
CA SER A 164 -20.08 11.74 -22.52
C SER A 164 -19.91 10.53 -21.60
N LEU A 165 -18.95 9.66 -21.92
CA LEU A 165 -18.60 8.50 -21.15
C LEU A 165 -17.30 8.76 -20.39
N ASN A 166 -17.29 8.48 -19.10
CA ASN A 166 -16.06 8.48 -18.30
C ASN A 166 -15.35 7.13 -18.50
N CYS A 167 -14.25 7.17 -19.24
CA CYS A 167 -13.34 6.04 -19.45
C CYS A 167 -12.00 6.25 -18.75
N SER A 168 -11.93 7.21 -17.83
CA SER A 168 -10.74 7.49 -17.04
C SER A 168 -10.53 6.45 -15.94
N ALA A 169 -9.39 6.53 -15.24
CA ALA A 169 -9.15 5.71 -14.06
C ALA A 169 -9.87 6.23 -12.80
N THR A 170 -10.54 7.38 -12.90
CA THR A 170 -11.14 8.11 -11.79
C THR A 170 -12.66 8.02 -11.91
N PRO A 171 -13.37 7.45 -10.92
CA PRO A 171 -14.81 7.42 -10.96
C PRO A 171 -15.40 8.83 -10.79
N GLU A 172 -16.59 9.08 -11.33
CA GLU A 172 -17.32 10.36 -11.21
C GLU A 172 -17.47 10.81 -9.76
N ASN A 173 -17.76 9.85 -8.88
CA ASN A 173 -17.96 10.11 -7.46
C ASN A 173 -16.80 9.49 -6.66
N CYS A 174 -15.72 10.25 -6.50
CA CYS A 174 -14.59 9.85 -5.66
C CYS A 174 -14.87 10.06 -4.17
N THR A 175 -14.26 9.19 -3.36
CA THR A 175 -14.12 9.39 -1.91
C THR A 175 -12.64 9.41 -1.59
N PHE A 176 -12.22 10.40 -0.81
CA PHE A 176 -10.83 10.59 -0.42
C PHE A 176 -10.68 10.48 1.09
N ALA A 177 -9.57 9.92 1.52
CA ALA A 177 -9.23 9.74 2.92
C ALA A 177 -7.74 10.00 3.10
N GLY A 178 -7.40 10.79 4.12
CA GLY A 178 -6.02 11.10 4.49
C GLY A 178 -5.46 10.08 5.48
N MET A 179 -4.16 10.19 5.73
CA MET A 179 -3.47 9.29 6.67
C MET A 179 -3.97 9.41 8.12
N ASP A 180 -4.58 10.54 8.49
CA ASP A 180 -5.24 10.78 9.77
C ASP A 180 -6.40 9.79 10.03
N SER A 181 -7.11 9.39 8.98
CA SER A 181 -8.16 8.36 9.05
C SER A 181 -7.60 6.93 9.14
N ILE A 182 -6.35 6.73 8.70
CA ILE A 182 -5.71 5.41 8.62
C ILE A 182 -4.96 5.10 9.92
N VAL A 183 -4.09 6.00 10.36
CA VAL A 183 -3.16 5.75 11.47
C VAL A 183 -3.89 5.62 12.80
N SER A 184 -3.37 4.76 13.68
CA SER A 184 -3.87 4.53 15.04
C SER A 184 -2.83 4.96 16.07
N PRO A 185 -3.21 5.63 17.17
CA PRO A 185 -2.31 5.88 18.29
C PRO A 185 -1.92 4.60 19.04
N ASP A 186 -2.78 3.57 19.04
CA ASP A 186 -2.51 2.28 19.68
C ASP A 186 -1.70 1.34 18.76
N ALA A 187 -0.50 1.79 18.40
CA ALA A 187 0.41 1.04 17.54
C ALA A 187 1.30 0.09 18.36
N PRO A 188 1.41 -1.21 17.99
CA PRO A 188 2.21 -2.15 18.77
C PRO A 188 3.71 -1.78 18.77
N GLU A 189 4.38 -1.97 19.90
CA GLU A 189 5.79 -1.58 20.06
C GLU A 189 6.75 -2.25 19.06
N ASP A 190 6.42 -3.46 18.62
CA ASP A 190 7.28 -4.27 17.76
C ASP A 190 7.28 -3.88 16.27
N ILE A 191 6.54 -2.83 15.88
CA ILE A 191 6.57 -2.24 14.54
C ILE A 191 7.36 -0.92 14.46
N TYR A 192 7.80 -0.40 15.61
CA TYR A 192 8.72 0.73 15.67
C TYR A 192 10.12 0.32 15.21
N ILE A 193 10.79 1.21 14.50
CA ILE A 193 12.11 0.97 13.93
C ILE A 193 13.15 1.42 14.95
N SER A 194 14.04 0.50 15.33
CA SER A 194 15.13 0.82 16.24
C SER A 194 16.16 1.76 15.60
N PRO A 195 17.00 2.44 16.40
CA PRO A 195 18.14 3.22 15.90
C PRO A 195 19.04 2.42 14.93
N VAL A 196 19.27 1.14 15.25
CA VAL A 196 20.03 0.20 14.39
C VAL A 196 19.32 -0.02 13.05
N GLY A 197 17.98 -0.15 13.06
CA GLY A 197 17.17 -0.28 11.85
C GLY A 197 17.25 0.97 10.97
N CYS A 198 17.15 2.15 11.58
CA CYS A 198 17.26 3.44 10.90
C CYS A 198 18.65 3.61 10.27
N PHE A 199 19.71 3.36 11.02
CA PHE A 199 21.08 3.36 10.52
C PHE A 199 21.26 2.37 9.37
N GLY A 200 20.67 1.17 9.47
CA GLY A 200 20.71 0.17 8.41
C GLY A 200 20.04 0.62 7.10
N ILE A 201 19.02 1.48 7.14
CA ILE A 201 18.40 2.09 5.95
C ILE A 201 19.37 3.13 5.34
N ILE A 202 19.90 4.04 6.15
CA ILE A 202 20.85 5.07 5.72
C ILE A 202 22.13 4.46 5.14
N ARG A 203 22.66 3.39 5.76
CA ARG A 203 23.83 2.68 5.24
C ARG A 203 23.56 2.11 3.85
N ARG A 204 22.41 1.45 3.64
CA ARG A 204 22.04 0.88 2.34
C ARG A 204 21.78 1.96 1.28
N LYS A 205 21.24 3.12 1.67
CA LYS A 205 21.15 4.29 0.79
C LYS A 205 22.53 4.65 0.24
N LYS A 206 23.54 4.78 1.12
CA LYS A 206 24.92 5.11 0.75
C LYS A 206 25.58 4.01 -0.10
N GLU A 207 25.52 2.75 0.35
CA GLU A 207 26.11 1.60 -0.34
C GLU A 207 25.57 1.42 -1.78
N ARG A 208 24.31 1.78 -2.01
CA ARG A 208 23.61 1.59 -3.30
C ARG A 208 23.39 2.88 -4.07
N ASN A 209 23.92 4.01 -3.60
CA ASN A 209 23.72 5.35 -4.19
C ASN A 209 22.24 5.67 -4.50
N LEU A 210 21.35 5.43 -3.52
CA LEU A 210 19.90 5.60 -3.69
C LEU A 210 19.43 7.00 -3.25
N LYS A 211 18.38 7.50 -3.90
CA LYS A 211 17.65 8.69 -3.45
C LYS A 211 16.63 8.29 -2.39
N ILE A 212 16.50 9.13 -1.35
CA ILE A 212 15.54 8.97 -0.25
C ILE A 212 14.78 10.30 -0.08
N ASN A 213 13.56 10.26 0.42
CA ASN A 213 12.81 11.44 0.82
C ASN A 213 13.64 12.23 1.87
N ALA A 214 13.82 13.53 1.66
CA ALA A 214 14.70 14.36 2.49
C ALA A 214 14.25 14.41 3.94
N ARG A 215 12.95 14.56 4.18
CA ARG A 215 12.39 14.61 5.53
C ARG A 215 12.47 13.25 6.23
N LEU A 216 12.25 12.16 5.51
CA LEU A 216 12.49 10.80 6.01
C LEU A 216 13.95 10.60 6.41
N GLU A 217 14.90 11.08 5.61
CA GLU A 217 16.32 11.00 5.92
C GLU A 217 16.68 11.73 7.21
N GLU A 218 16.15 12.95 7.41
CA GLU A 218 16.34 13.70 8.66
C GLU A 218 15.86 12.92 9.88
N VAL A 219 14.64 12.35 9.81
CA VAL A 219 14.06 11.53 10.89
C VAL A 219 14.90 10.30 11.16
N LEU A 220 15.30 9.56 10.11
CA LEU A 220 16.13 8.36 10.24
C LEU A 220 17.49 8.67 10.85
N LEU A 221 18.12 9.79 10.46
CA LEU A 221 19.39 10.26 11.00
C LEU A 221 19.24 10.63 12.48
N SER A 222 18.21 11.43 12.81
CA SER A 222 17.90 11.83 14.18
C SER A 222 17.73 10.62 15.10
N ILE A 223 16.89 9.65 14.72
CA ILE A 223 16.66 8.44 15.52
C ILE A 223 17.92 7.58 15.60
N SER A 224 18.68 7.45 14.52
CA SER A 224 19.93 6.68 14.54
C SER A 224 21.00 7.27 15.48
N SER A 225 21.02 8.60 15.64
CA SER A 225 21.96 9.30 16.53
C SER A 225 21.70 9.10 18.02
N GLN A 226 20.56 8.51 18.39
CA GLN A 226 20.25 8.15 19.79
C GLN A 226 21.11 6.99 20.32
N MET A 227 21.92 6.34 19.46
CA MET A 227 22.79 5.23 19.81
C MET A 227 24.18 5.45 19.21
N SER A 228 25.24 5.07 19.92
CA SER A 228 26.59 5.26 19.40
C SER A 228 26.85 4.34 18.19
N PRO A 229 27.72 4.74 17.23
CA PRO A 229 28.09 3.89 16.10
C PRO A 229 28.64 2.52 16.51
N GLU A 230 29.42 2.45 17.60
CA GLU A 230 29.98 1.19 18.10
C GLU A 230 28.88 0.24 18.61
N GLU A 231 27.89 0.78 19.34
CA GLU A 231 26.76 0.01 19.84
C GLU A 231 25.85 -0.49 18.70
N ILE A 232 25.63 0.35 17.69
CA ILE A 232 24.90 -0.01 16.48
C ILE A 232 25.60 -1.15 15.75
N GLU A 233 26.92 -1.07 15.58
CA GLU A 233 27.68 -2.11 14.90
C GLU A 233 27.61 -3.44 15.67
N LYS A 234 27.82 -3.41 16.99
CA LYS A 234 27.71 -4.58 17.86
C LYS A 234 26.34 -5.25 17.76
N ARG A 235 25.25 -4.48 17.82
CA ARG A 235 23.87 -5.02 17.69
C ARG A 235 23.54 -5.48 16.28
N SER A 236 24.12 -4.87 15.24
CA SER A 236 23.89 -5.27 13.86
C SER A 236 24.47 -6.66 13.53
N ARG A 237 25.59 -7.04 14.16
CA ARG A 237 26.26 -8.34 13.96
C ARG A 237 25.50 -9.52 14.57
N VAL A 238 24.52 -9.28 15.45
CA VAL A 238 23.65 -10.31 16.03
C VAL A 238 22.58 -10.81 15.04
N GLN A 239 22.28 -10.04 13.99
CA GLN A 239 21.21 -10.37 13.06
C GLN A 239 21.55 -11.60 12.21
N ARG A 240 20.80 -12.70 12.34
CA ARG A 240 21.01 -13.97 11.60
C ARG A 240 21.22 -13.91 10.07
N ARG A 241 20.77 -12.83 9.40
CA ARG A 241 20.81 -12.67 7.93
C ARG A 241 21.77 -11.57 7.46
N GLY A 242 22.54 -10.96 8.36
CA GLY A 242 23.51 -9.92 8.02
C GLY A 242 24.74 -10.48 7.30
N ARG A 243 25.31 -9.72 6.36
CA ARG A 243 26.57 -10.09 5.68
C ARG A 243 27.74 -10.32 6.67
N PHE A 244 27.68 -9.68 7.84
CA PHE A 244 28.69 -9.73 8.90
C PHE A 244 28.15 -10.36 10.19
N SER A 245 27.18 -11.28 10.09
CA SER A 245 26.62 -11.94 11.26
C SER A 245 27.65 -12.84 11.91
N THR A 246 27.81 -12.74 13.23
CA THR A 246 28.57 -13.75 13.99
C THR A 246 27.66 -14.95 14.27
N PRO A 247 28.08 -16.20 13.99
CA PRO A 247 27.35 -17.39 14.43
C PRO A 247 27.13 -17.34 15.94
N ASN A 248 25.92 -17.64 16.39
CA ASN A 248 25.61 -17.65 17.81
C ASN A 248 26.08 -18.99 18.39
N GLU A 249 27.29 -19.04 18.95
CA GLU A 249 27.93 -20.26 19.51
C GLU A 249 27.02 -20.99 20.53
N ALA A 250 26.18 -20.24 21.25
CA ALA A 250 25.23 -20.80 22.22
C ALA A 250 24.11 -21.68 21.59
N LYS A 251 23.79 -21.49 20.29
CA LYS A 251 22.78 -22.30 19.59
C LYS A 251 23.34 -23.48 18.81
N GLU A 252 24.62 -23.44 18.44
CA GLU A 252 25.28 -24.62 17.85
C GLU A 252 25.40 -25.75 18.88
N ALA A 253 25.61 -25.41 20.16
CA ALA A 253 25.60 -26.37 21.27
C ALA A 253 24.21 -26.99 21.53
N GLU A 254 23.10 -26.25 21.34
CA GLU A 254 21.73 -26.79 21.45
C GLU A 254 21.36 -27.68 20.26
N VAL A 255 21.76 -27.29 19.03
CA VAL A 255 21.49 -28.08 17.82
C VAL A 255 22.30 -29.38 17.81
N GLN A 256 23.54 -29.37 18.33
CA GLN A 256 24.33 -30.59 18.50
C GLN A 256 23.81 -31.49 19.63
N LYS A 257 23.27 -30.94 20.73
CA LYS A 257 22.61 -31.75 21.78
C LYS A 257 21.33 -32.41 21.29
N CYS A 258 20.50 -31.74 20.48
CA CYS A 258 19.31 -32.36 19.89
C CYS A 258 19.65 -33.47 18.87
N ALA A 259 20.77 -33.35 18.14
CA ALA A 259 21.21 -34.37 17.20
C ALA A 259 21.76 -35.64 17.89
N ALA A 260 22.35 -35.51 19.08
CA ALA A 260 22.87 -36.64 19.87
C ALA A 260 21.77 -37.44 20.59
N CYS A 261 20.62 -36.83 20.91
CA CYS A 261 19.50 -37.52 21.58
C CYS A 261 18.51 -38.22 20.64
N ALA A 262 18.71 -38.13 19.31
CA ALA A 262 17.84 -38.78 18.32
C ALA A 262 18.47 -40.06 17.73
N GLY A 263 19.55 -40.54 18.34
CA GLY A 263 20.31 -41.72 17.94
C GLY A 263 20.52 -42.70 19.09
N GLU A 264 19.46 -43.04 19.82
CA GLU A 264 19.31 -44.28 20.61
C GLU A 264 17.86 -44.77 20.51
#